data_AF-X6PWZ0-F1
#
_entry.id   AF-X6PWZ0-F1
#
_cell.length_a   1.000
_cell.length_b   1.000
_cell.length_c   1.000
_cell.angle_alpha   90.00
_cell.angle_beta   90.00
_cell.angle_gamma   90.00
#
_symmetry.space_group_name_H-M   'P 1'
#
loop_
_entity.id
_entity.type
_entity.pdbx_description
1 polymer ?
#
loop_
_entity_poly.entity_id
_entity_poly.type
_entity_poly.pdbx_seq_one_letter_code
_entity_poly.pdbx_strand_id
1 'polypeptide(L)'
;MNASIIFLAVVLLFVGCGLLTWIAVRGASRAASIEEIAARMQRAASKARAKGTTLLERHVDFDYYDVDGEAPLPHLICLATQDVIIEAELNNCFALDTPKIAVDLDRQQIHVTLEVLRLDEPSVEARA
;
A
#
# COMPACT_ATOMS: atom_id res chain seq x y z
N MET A 1 31.29 -6.40 -47.42
CA MET A 1 30.48 -5.88 -46.29
C MET A 1 30.60 -4.36 -46.30
N ASN A 2 29.49 -3.62 -46.41
CA ASN A 2 29.52 -2.19 -46.73
C ASN A 2 29.77 -1.35 -45.47
N ALA A 3 30.80 -0.49 -45.48
CA ALA A 3 31.20 0.30 -44.30
C ALA A 3 30.06 1.20 -43.78
N SER A 4 29.16 1.64 -44.69
CA SER A 4 27.94 2.38 -44.36
C SER A 4 26.95 1.60 -43.49
N ILE A 5 26.82 0.29 -43.72
CA ILE A 5 25.91 -0.57 -42.95
C ILE A 5 26.46 -0.78 -41.54
N ILE A 6 27.77 -0.98 -41.42
CA ILE A 6 28.44 -1.13 -40.12
C ILE A 6 28.29 0.16 -39.31
N PHE A 7 28.50 1.32 -39.93
CA PHE A 7 28.33 2.62 -39.27
C PHE A 7 26.89 2.84 -38.78
N LEU A 8 25.89 2.53 -39.61
CA LEU A 8 24.47 2.65 -39.24
C LEU A 8 24.12 1.75 -38.04
N ALA A 9 24.59 0.51 -38.05
CA ALA A 9 24.34 -0.45 -36.97
C ALA A 9 24.94 0.02 -35.63
N VAL A 10 26.15 0.59 -35.65
CA VAL A 10 26.80 1.13 -34.45
C VAL A 10 26.03 2.33 -33.91
N VAL A 11 25.60 3.26 -34.77
CA VAL A 11 24.80 4.42 -34.35
C VAL A 11 23.47 3.99 -33.72
N LEU A 12 22.76 3.04 -34.33
CA LEU A 12 21.51 2.51 -33.78
C LEU A 12 21.70 1.84 -32.42
N LEU A 13 22.81 1.12 -32.23
CA LEU A 13 23.16 0.53 -30.94
C LEU A 13 23.34 1.60 -29.86
N PHE A 14 24.10 2.67 -30.15
CA PHE A 14 24.31 3.76 -29.19
C PHE A 14 23.01 4.50 -28.84
N VAL A 15 22.16 4.76 -29.84
CA VAL A 15 20.84 5.36 -29.61
C VAL A 15 19.96 4.46 -28.75
N GLY A 16 19.96 3.14 -29.02
CA GLY A 16 19.24 2.16 -28.21
C GLY A 16 19.72 2.11 -26.76
N CYS A 17 21.04 2.07 -26.54
CA CYS A 17 21.63 2.12 -25.20
C CYS A 17 21.29 3.41 -24.45
N GLY A 18 21.31 4.57 -25.14
CA GLY A 18 20.93 5.85 -24.56
C GLY A 18 19.47 5.87 -24.12
N LEU A 19 18.57 5.35 -24.95
CA LEU A 19 17.14 5.19 -24.65
C LEU A 19 16.89 4.31 -23.43
N LEU A 20 17.55 3.14 -23.36
CA LEU A 20 17.43 2.23 -22.21
C LEU A 20 17.93 2.87 -20.92
N THR A 21 19.06 3.59 -20.99
CA THR A 21 19.61 4.32 -19.84
C THR A 21 18.65 5.41 -19.35
N TRP A 22 18.05 6.16 -20.28
CA TRP A 22 17.04 7.18 -19.96
C TRP A 22 15.81 6.60 -19.27
N ILE A 23 15.30 5.46 -19.79
CA ILE A 23 14.15 4.76 -19.20
C ILE A 23 14.49 4.23 -17.81
N ALA A 24 15.67 3.63 -17.62
CA ALA A 24 16.12 3.12 -16.32
C ALA A 24 16.21 4.25 -15.27
N VAL A 25 16.78 5.41 -15.64
CA VAL A 25 16.89 6.56 -14.74
C VAL A 25 15.52 7.14 -14.37
N ARG A 26 14.59 7.23 -15.33
CA ARG A 26 13.20 7.67 -15.04
C ARG A 26 12.39 6.64 -14.26
N GLY A 27 12.65 5.35 -14.45
CA GLY A 27 12.01 4.28 -13.68
C GLY A 27 12.47 4.31 -12.23
N ALA A 28 13.77 4.47 -12.00
CA ALA A 28 14.35 4.53 -10.66
C ALA A 28 13.92 5.77 -9.87
N SER A 29 13.75 6.94 -10.52
CA SER A 29 13.29 8.16 -9.85
C SER A 29 11.80 8.19 -9.50
N ARG A 30 11.01 7.21 -9.97
CA ARG A 30 9.60 7.04 -9.59
C ARG A 30 9.38 6.09 -8.42
N ALA A 31 10.43 5.44 -7.92
CA ALA A 31 10.35 4.76 -6.65
C ALA A 31 10.31 5.83 -5.55
N ALA A 32 9.12 6.29 -5.19
CA ALA A 32 8.93 7.09 -4.00
C ALA A 32 9.58 6.33 -2.83
N SER A 33 10.48 6.99 -2.10
CA SER A 33 11.10 6.35 -0.95
C SER A 33 10.00 5.99 0.05
N ILE A 34 10.18 4.91 0.80
CA ILE A 34 9.23 4.47 1.84
C ILE A 34 8.91 5.63 2.80
N GLU A 35 9.91 6.49 3.06
CA GLU A 35 9.79 7.70 3.87
C GLU A 35 8.87 8.76 3.24
N GLU A 36 8.94 8.97 1.92
CA GLU A 36 8.08 9.92 1.22
C GLU A 36 6.61 9.44 1.21
N ILE A 37 6.39 8.13 1.06
CA ILE A 37 5.05 7.52 1.13
C ILE A 37 4.48 7.71 2.54
N ALA A 38 5.26 7.39 3.58
CA ALA A 38 4.85 7.56 4.96
C ALA A 38 4.53 9.04 5.29
N ALA A 39 5.36 9.98 4.83
CA ALA A 39 5.16 11.40 5.05
C ALA A 39 3.89 11.94 4.35
N ARG A 40 3.60 11.46 3.13
CA ARG A 40 2.36 11.82 2.41
C ARG A 40 1.13 11.24 3.11
N MET A 41 1.18 9.99 3.56
CA MET A 41 0.09 9.36 4.32
C MET A 41 -0.20 10.12 5.61
N GLN A 42 0.82 10.46 6.40
CA GLN A 42 0.62 11.23 7.65
C GLN A 42 -0.01 12.61 7.43
N ARG A 43 0.37 13.33 6.36
CA ARG A 43 -0.24 14.63 6.02
C ARG A 43 -1.69 14.51 5.57
N ALA A 44 -2.03 13.47 4.82
CA ALA A 44 -3.42 13.20 4.45
C ALA A 44 -4.25 12.82 5.70
N ALA A 45 -3.69 12.00 6.57
CA ALA A 45 -4.29 11.57 7.82
C ALA A 45 -4.61 12.75 8.76
N SER A 46 -3.67 13.68 8.94
CA SER A 46 -3.87 14.84 9.84
C SER A 46 -4.99 15.77 9.36
N LYS A 47 -5.10 16.00 8.05
CA LYS A 47 -6.18 16.81 7.46
C LYS A 47 -7.55 16.15 7.60
N ALA A 48 -7.60 14.81 7.54
CA ALA A 48 -8.81 14.04 7.71
C ALA A 48 -9.23 13.91 9.19
N ARG A 49 -8.29 13.75 10.13
CA ARG A 49 -8.53 13.78 11.58
C ARG A 49 -9.27 15.02 12.05
N ALA A 50 -8.97 16.17 11.45
CA ALA A 50 -9.68 17.42 11.74
C ALA A 50 -11.17 17.42 11.34
N LYS A 51 -11.61 16.50 10.47
CA LYS A 51 -12.99 16.36 10.01
C LYS A 51 -13.82 15.38 10.85
N GLY A 52 -13.22 14.73 11.84
CA GLY A 52 -13.83 13.67 12.63
C GLY A 52 -13.51 12.30 12.04
N THR A 53 -12.86 11.45 12.83
CA THR A 53 -12.46 10.09 12.43
C THR A 53 -13.10 9.05 13.30
N THR A 54 -13.25 7.85 12.75
CA THR A 54 -13.70 6.68 13.46
C THR A 54 -12.59 5.64 13.47
N LEU A 55 -12.61 4.78 14.48
CA LEU A 55 -11.66 3.70 14.64
C LEU A 55 -12.41 2.41 14.35
N LEU A 56 -11.90 1.62 13.40
CA LEU A 56 -12.33 0.25 13.20
C LEU A 56 -11.35 -0.66 13.94
N GLU A 57 -11.91 -1.54 14.77
CA GLU A 57 -11.14 -2.46 15.60
C GLU A 57 -11.63 -3.88 15.36
N ARG A 58 -10.67 -4.81 15.30
CA ARG A 58 -10.93 -6.24 15.17
C ARG A 58 -10.10 -6.99 16.18
N HIS A 59 -10.79 -7.63 17.11
CA HIS A 59 -10.20 -8.54 18.08
C HIS A 59 -10.62 -9.96 17.70
N VAL A 60 -9.65 -10.79 17.34
CA VAL A 60 -9.90 -12.14 16.83
C VAL A 60 -8.86 -13.11 17.38
N ASP A 61 -9.32 -14.29 17.75
CA ASP A 61 -8.49 -15.41 18.15
C ASP A 61 -7.86 -16.07 16.91
N PHE A 62 -6.75 -16.79 17.07
CA PHE A 62 -6.05 -17.43 15.94
C PHE A 62 -6.90 -18.51 15.25
N ASP A 63 -7.71 -19.23 16.03
CA ASP A 63 -8.59 -20.31 15.57
C ASP A 63 -9.70 -19.82 14.64
N TYR A 64 -10.04 -18.53 14.67
CA TYR A 64 -11.01 -17.92 13.77
C TYR A 64 -10.57 -18.03 12.30
N TYR A 65 -9.28 -17.89 12.03
CA TYR A 65 -8.72 -17.98 10.67
C TYR A 65 -8.07 -19.32 10.37
N ASP A 66 -7.62 -20.03 11.40
CA ASP A 66 -6.87 -21.28 11.25
C ASP A 66 -7.31 -22.29 12.30
N VAL A 67 -8.37 -23.01 11.95
CA VAL A 67 -8.96 -24.06 12.78
C VAL A 67 -8.01 -25.25 12.94
N ASP A 68 -7.16 -25.50 11.94
CA ASP A 68 -6.23 -26.63 11.91
C ASP A 68 -4.90 -26.33 12.63
N GLY A 69 -4.61 -25.06 12.89
CA GLY A 69 -3.41 -24.60 13.61
C GLY A 69 -2.11 -24.71 12.80
N GLU A 70 -2.21 -24.84 11.48
CA GLU A 70 -1.05 -25.01 10.58
C GLU A 70 -0.59 -23.70 9.94
N ALA A 71 -1.43 -22.66 9.96
CA ALA A 71 -1.15 -21.41 9.30
C ALA A 71 -0.10 -20.59 10.05
N PRO A 72 0.92 -20.06 9.36
CA PRO A 72 1.96 -19.27 10.00
C PRO A 72 1.38 -17.92 10.44
N LEU A 73 1.87 -17.38 11.57
CA LEU A 73 1.40 -16.11 12.14
C LEU A 73 1.30 -14.94 11.14
N PRO A 74 2.24 -14.71 10.20
CA PRO A 74 2.10 -13.66 9.19
C PRO A 74 0.84 -13.82 8.33
N HIS A 75 0.40 -15.04 8.06
CA HIS A 75 -0.84 -15.31 7.33
C HIS A 75 -2.06 -14.87 8.13
N LEU A 76 -2.13 -15.22 9.42
CA LEU A 76 -3.20 -14.82 10.33
C LEU A 76 -3.30 -13.30 10.45
N ILE A 77 -2.14 -12.62 10.58
CA ILE A 77 -2.06 -11.15 10.62
C ILE A 77 -2.61 -10.55 9.32
N CYS A 78 -2.27 -11.11 8.16
CA CYS A 78 -2.78 -10.64 6.87
C CYS A 78 -4.30 -10.76 6.77
N LEU A 79 -4.88 -11.89 7.22
CA LEU A 79 -6.32 -12.10 7.21
C LEU A 79 -7.04 -11.12 8.15
N ALA A 80 -6.55 -10.99 9.39
CA ALA A 80 -7.09 -10.03 10.35
C ALA A 80 -7.04 -8.59 9.84
N THR A 81 -5.97 -8.24 9.13
CA THR A 81 -5.81 -6.92 8.52
C THR A 81 -6.77 -6.70 7.34
N GLN A 82 -6.95 -7.71 6.49
CA GLN A 82 -7.88 -7.64 5.36
C GLN A 82 -9.32 -7.46 5.82
N ASP A 83 -9.75 -8.13 6.88
CA ASP A 83 -11.11 -7.99 7.42
C ASP A 83 -11.44 -6.53 7.77
N VAL A 84 -10.53 -5.84 8.47
CA VAL A 84 -10.72 -4.43 8.84
C VAL A 84 -10.73 -3.51 7.63
N ILE A 85 -9.90 -3.80 6.62
CA ILE A 85 -9.86 -3.03 5.37
C ILE A 85 -11.15 -3.23 4.57
N ILE A 86 -11.63 -4.47 4.44
CA ILE A 86 -12.88 -4.80 3.76
C ILE A 86 -14.06 -4.16 4.50
N GLU A 87 -14.07 -4.20 5.83
CA GLU A 87 -15.08 -3.52 6.63
C GLU A 87 -15.07 -2.00 6.39
N ALA A 88 -13.89 -1.38 6.29
CA ALA A 88 -13.79 0.04 5.92
C ALA A 88 -14.37 0.30 4.54
N GLU A 89 -14.04 -0.53 3.55
CA GLU A 89 -14.51 -0.37 2.17
C GLU A 89 -16.04 -0.54 2.06
N LEU A 90 -16.60 -1.57 2.71
CA LEU A 90 -18.04 -1.82 2.75
C LEU A 90 -18.83 -0.68 3.43
N ASN A 91 -18.21 0.01 4.39
CA ASN A 91 -18.81 1.16 5.07
C ASN A 91 -18.51 2.51 4.39
N ASN A 92 -17.92 2.48 3.18
CA ASN A 92 -17.52 3.65 2.42
C ASN A 92 -16.60 4.61 3.21
N CYS A 93 -15.62 4.02 3.89
CA CYS A 93 -14.65 4.72 4.71
C CYS A 93 -13.29 4.78 4.00
N PHE A 94 -12.60 5.91 4.12
CA PHE A 94 -11.24 6.08 3.63
C PHE A 94 -10.23 5.83 4.76
N ALA A 95 -9.33 4.87 4.57
CA ALA A 95 -8.25 4.58 5.51
C ALA A 95 -7.27 5.76 5.59
N LEU A 96 -7.01 6.24 6.80
CA LEU A 96 -6.13 7.40 7.02
C LEU A 96 -4.70 7.04 7.33
N ASP A 97 -4.49 5.85 7.88
CA ASP A 97 -3.20 5.38 8.32
C ASP A 97 -3.05 3.91 7.95
N THR A 98 -1.84 3.39 8.14
CA THR A 98 -1.62 1.94 8.11
C THR A 98 -2.31 1.26 9.31
N PRO A 99 -2.90 0.07 9.13
CA PRO A 99 -3.45 -0.71 10.23
C PRO A 99 -2.38 -0.97 11.28
N LYS A 100 -2.72 -0.73 12.55
CA LYS A 100 -1.88 -1.07 13.70
C LYS A 100 -2.25 -2.46 14.18
N ILE A 101 -1.26 -3.31 14.35
CA ILE A 101 -1.46 -4.71 14.72
C ILE A 101 -0.77 -4.94 16.07
N ALA A 102 -1.51 -5.46 17.03
CA ALA A 102 -0.99 -5.99 18.28
C ALA A 102 -1.31 -7.49 18.32
N VAL A 103 -0.29 -8.31 18.57
CA VAL A 103 -0.43 -9.76 18.68
C VAL A 103 -0.11 -10.17 20.10
N ASP A 104 -1.05 -10.85 20.74
CA ASP A 104 -0.85 -11.52 22.03
C ASP A 104 -0.63 -13.01 21.76
N LEU A 105 0.63 -13.46 21.88
CA LEU A 105 1.00 -14.85 21.65
C LEU A 105 0.56 -15.77 22.79
N ASP A 106 0.44 -15.24 24.02
CA ASP A 106 0.05 -16.03 25.20
C ASP A 106 -1.45 -16.35 25.15
N ARG A 107 -2.25 -15.40 24.67
CA ARG A 107 -3.70 -15.57 24.47
C ARG A 107 -4.08 -16.01 23.07
N GLN A 108 -3.11 -16.11 22.16
CA GLN A 108 -3.33 -16.42 20.74
C GLN A 108 -4.36 -15.50 20.09
N GLN A 109 -4.17 -14.19 20.29
CA GLN A 109 -5.09 -13.15 19.85
C GLN A 109 -4.40 -12.13 18.94
N ILE A 110 -5.13 -11.67 17.93
CA ILE A 110 -4.75 -10.56 17.07
C ILE A 110 -5.73 -9.42 17.29
N HIS A 111 -5.19 -8.26 17.59
CA HIS A 111 -5.92 -7.01 17.62
C HIS A 111 -5.43 -6.12 16.48
N VAL A 112 -6.33 -5.79 15.55
CA VAL A 112 -6.07 -4.86 14.46
C VAL A 112 -6.90 -3.61 14.63
N THR A 113 -6.26 -2.46 14.48
CA THR A 113 -6.88 -1.15 14.58
C THR A 113 -6.61 -0.34 13.32
N LEU A 114 -7.66 0.20 12.71
CA LEU A 114 -7.55 1.08 11.54
C LEU A 114 -8.34 2.37 11.79
N GLU A 115 -7.66 3.49 11.65
CA GLU A 115 -8.33 4.79 11.68
C GLU A 115 -8.85 5.15 10.30
N VAL A 116 -10.14 5.49 10.22
CA VAL A 116 -10.83 5.77 8.98
C VAL A 116 -11.63 7.06 9.05
N LEU A 117 -11.87 7.65 7.88
CA LEU A 117 -12.79 8.76 7.69
C LEU A 117 -14.01 8.25 6.92
N ARG A 118 -15.20 8.37 7.49
CA ARG A 118 -16.44 8.05 6.78
C ARG A 118 -16.69 9.10 5.70
N LEU A 119 -16.93 8.63 4.48
CA LEU A 119 -17.36 9.49 3.39
C LEU A 119 -18.89 9.53 3.40
N ASP A 120 -19.47 10.41 4.22
CA ASP A 120 -20.87 10.79 4.04
C ASP A 120 -20.99 11.40 2.61
N GLU A 121 -22.05 11.02 1.87
CA GLU A 121 -22.35 11.23 0.44
C GLU A 121 -21.70 12.42 -0.35
N PRO A 122 -21.55 12.27 -1.67
CA PRO A 122 -20.40 12.69 -2.46
C PRO A 122 -20.33 14.21 -2.62
N SER A 123 -19.39 14.86 -1.93
CA SER A 123 -19.07 16.28 -2.17
C SER A 123 -17.59 16.59 -2.08
N VAL A 124 -16.75 15.62 -2.49
CA VAL A 124 -15.32 15.90 -2.67
C VAL A 124 -14.96 15.61 -4.11
N GLU A 125 -14.95 16.68 -4.90
CA GLU A 125 -14.24 16.79 -6.17
C GLU A 125 -12.78 16.34 -5.97
N ALA A 126 -12.52 15.04 -6.12
CA ALA A 126 -11.19 14.55 -6.36
C ALA A 126 -10.82 14.94 -7.80
N ARG A 127 -10.28 16.16 -7.98
CA ARG A 127 -9.61 16.52 -9.22
C ARG A 127 -8.46 15.54 -9.46
N ALA A 128 -8.60 14.75 -10.53
CA ALA A 128 -7.55 13.94 -11.12
C ALA A 128 -6.38 14.79 -11.61
#